data_AF-A0A644WRS9-F1
#
_entry.id   AF-A0A644WRS9-F1
#
_cell.length_a   1.000
_cell.length_b   1.000
_cell.length_c   1.000
_cell.angle_alpha   90.00
_cell.angle_beta   90.00
_cell.angle_gamma   90.00
#
_symmetry.space_group_name_H-M   'P 1'
#
loop_
_entity.id
_entity.type
_entity.pdbx_description
1 polymer ?
#
loop_
_entity_poly.entity_id
_entity_poly.type
_entity_poly.pdbx_seq_one_letter_code
_entity_poly.pdbx_strand_id
1 'polypeptide(L)'
;MLAAVKSYGKKIKDSEIRLLVSNILIKYEKKLYYYPAAKKNHHSYMGGLLYHTLRMLQSGERLGQVYGFLKMDYIYAGVLLHDICKILEMDSDEYGVVSDYSMEGKLLGHIIQGIKEIEIEGEKIGLSREKSIILQHMVLSHHYEPEFGSPKKPMTPEAEILHFLDIIDARMFDFEHALEAIGPGQFTDKIWLLDNRNLYKPTDSNQ
;
A
#
# COMPACT_ATOMS: atom_id res chain seq x y z
N MET A 1 -13.28 -0.78 -8.57
CA MET A 1 -12.17 -0.56 -7.61
C MET A 1 -11.43 0.75 -7.86
N LEU A 2 -10.83 0.96 -9.04
CA LEU A 2 -10.07 2.18 -9.34
C LEU A 2 -10.88 3.49 -9.15
N ALA A 3 -12.14 3.52 -9.56
CA ALA A 3 -13.02 4.67 -9.33
C ALA A 3 -13.20 4.99 -7.83
N ALA A 4 -13.24 3.97 -6.96
CA ALA A 4 -13.32 4.14 -5.52
C ALA A 4 -11.98 4.65 -4.96
N VAL A 5 -10.85 4.10 -5.39
CA VAL A 5 -9.51 4.60 -5.04
C VAL A 5 -9.34 6.08 -5.43
N LYS A 6 -9.71 6.43 -6.67
CA LYS A 6 -9.70 7.82 -7.15
C LYS A 6 -10.64 8.74 -6.36
N SER A 7 -11.74 8.23 -5.81
CA SER A 7 -12.66 9.06 -5.01
C SER A 7 -12.04 9.49 -3.68
N TYR A 8 -11.15 8.69 -3.08
CA TYR A 8 -10.35 9.10 -1.93
C TYR A 8 -9.32 10.17 -2.28
N GLY A 9 -8.66 10.06 -3.42
CA GLY A 9 -7.76 11.13 -3.91
C GLY A 9 -8.48 12.49 -4.02
N LYS A 10 -9.77 12.49 -4.37
CA LYS A 10 -10.61 13.70 -4.40
C LYS A 10 -10.95 14.26 -3.02
N LYS A 11 -10.85 13.47 -1.95
CA LYS A 11 -11.11 13.91 -0.56
C LYS A 11 -9.95 14.72 0.03
N ILE A 12 -8.75 14.64 -0.55
CA ILE A 12 -7.57 15.43 -0.14
C ILE A 12 -7.89 16.91 -0.29
N LYS A 13 -7.81 17.69 0.79
CA LYS A 13 -8.18 19.12 0.80
C LYS A 13 -7.05 20.00 0.29
N ASP A 14 -5.82 19.72 0.70
CA ASP A 14 -4.62 20.41 0.21
C ASP A 14 -4.48 20.28 -1.31
N SER A 15 -4.46 21.41 -2.01
CA SER A 15 -4.47 21.44 -3.47
C SER A 15 -3.19 20.90 -4.10
N GLU A 16 -2.04 21.10 -3.46
CA GLU A 16 -0.75 20.66 -4.00
C GLU A 16 -0.62 19.14 -3.87
N ILE A 17 -0.96 18.59 -2.69
CA ILE A 17 -0.97 17.13 -2.46
C ILE A 17 -1.98 16.45 -3.38
N ARG A 18 -3.20 17.02 -3.50
CA ARG A 18 -4.23 16.47 -4.39
C ARG A 18 -3.77 16.45 -5.84
N LEU A 19 -3.09 17.49 -6.30
CA LEU A 19 -2.57 17.56 -7.67
C LEU A 19 -1.48 16.51 -7.91
N LEU A 20 -0.49 16.40 -7.00
CA LEU A 20 0.55 15.36 -7.06
C LEU A 20 -0.04 13.97 -7.19
N VAL A 21 -0.92 13.60 -6.25
CA VAL A 21 -1.57 12.28 -6.20
C VAL A 21 -2.37 12.03 -7.47
N SER A 22 -3.13 13.03 -7.94
CA SER A 22 -3.93 12.90 -9.16
C SER A 22 -3.05 12.65 -10.39
N ASN A 23 -1.94 13.38 -10.53
CA ASN A 23 -1.03 13.22 -11.66
C ASN A 23 -0.39 11.83 -11.68
N ILE A 24 0.10 11.35 -10.53
CA ILE A 24 0.73 10.02 -10.43
C ILE A 24 -0.31 8.92 -10.71
N LEU A 25 -1.52 9.01 -10.15
CA LEU A 25 -2.60 8.04 -10.42
C LEU A 25 -3.00 8.00 -11.90
N ILE A 26 -3.05 9.15 -12.58
CA ILE A 26 -3.36 9.23 -14.01
C ILE A 26 -2.23 8.63 -14.84
N LYS A 27 -0.97 8.97 -14.51
CA LYS A 27 0.23 8.46 -15.19
C LYS A 27 0.26 6.92 -15.23
N TYR A 28 -0.24 6.28 -14.17
CA TYR A 28 -0.17 4.84 -13.99
C TYR A 28 -1.51 4.11 -14.09
N GLU A 29 -2.57 4.81 -14.46
CA GLU A 29 -3.95 4.33 -14.44
C GLU A 29 -4.15 2.96 -15.10
N LYS A 30 -3.59 2.78 -16.30
CA LYS A 30 -3.75 1.53 -17.06
C LYS A 30 -3.15 0.33 -16.35
N LYS A 31 -1.96 0.50 -15.77
CA LYS A 31 -1.24 -0.57 -15.06
C LYS A 31 -1.94 -0.96 -13.76
N LEU A 32 -2.52 0.00 -13.06
CA LEU A 32 -3.22 -0.26 -11.79
C LEU A 32 -4.37 -1.28 -11.93
N TYR A 33 -4.99 -1.41 -13.10
CA TYR A 33 -6.06 -2.39 -13.30
C TYR A 33 -5.61 -3.85 -13.15
N TYR A 34 -4.35 -4.16 -13.44
CA TYR A 34 -3.88 -5.54 -13.50
C TYR A 34 -2.66 -5.84 -12.64
N TYR A 35 -1.88 -4.84 -12.21
CA TYR A 35 -0.69 -5.11 -11.40
C TYR A 35 -1.04 -5.72 -10.03
N PRO A 36 -0.34 -6.79 -9.63
CA PRO A 36 -0.44 -7.33 -8.28
C PRO A 36 0.31 -6.46 -7.26
N ALA A 37 0.03 -6.64 -5.97
CA ALA A 37 0.79 -5.96 -4.90
C ALA A 37 2.06 -6.71 -4.49
N ALA A 38 2.25 -7.95 -4.94
CA ALA A 38 3.45 -8.73 -4.68
C ALA A 38 3.65 -9.80 -5.76
N LYS A 39 4.88 -10.30 -5.92
CA LYS A 39 5.17 -11.41 -6.85
C LYS A 39 4.55 -12.75 -6.42
N LYS A 40 4.55 -13.06 -5.12
CA LYS A 40 4.07 -14.35 -4.58
C LYS A 40 3.31 -14.27 -3.25
N ASN A 41 3.30 -13.10 -2.60
CA ASN A 41 2.77 -12.93 -1.24
C ASN A 41 1.34 -12.37 -1.29
N HIS A 42 0.86 -11.75 -0.20
CA HIS A 42 -0.45 -11.13 -0.13
C HIS A 42 -0.73 -10.26 -1.38
N HIS A 43 -1.96 -10.35 -1.88
CA HIS A 43 -2.40 -9.62 -3.06
C HIS A 43 -1.59 -9.89 -4.36
N SER A 44 -0.99 -11.08 -4.53
CA SER A 44 -0.22 -11.45 -5.73
C SER A 44 -1.07 -11.85 -6.95
N TYR A 45 -2.24 -11.23 -7.14
CA TYR A 45 -3.15 -11.52 -8.24
C TYR A 45 -3.54 -10.26 -9.00
N MET A 46 -4.18 -10.42 -10.16
CA MET A 46 -4.57 -9.32 -11.04
C MET A 46 -5.37 -8.24 -10.30
N GLY A 47 -4.87 -7.01 -10.30
CA GLY A 47 -5.49 -5.87 -9.62
C GLY A 47 -5.35 -5.88 -8.10
N GLY A 48 -4.51 -6.77 -7.54
CA GLY A 48 -4.25 -6.88 -6.11
C GLY A 48 -3.73 -5.59 -5.49
N LEU A 49 -2.91 -4.81 -6.22
CA LEU A 49 -2.40 -3.52 -5.74
C LEU A 49 -3.52 -2.51 -5.46
N LEU A 50 -4.53 -2.45 -6.34
CA LEU A 50 -5.69 -1.60 -6.12
C LEU A 50 -6.54 -2.08 -4.95
N TYR A 51 -6.65 -3.40 -4.75
CA TYR A 51 -7.47 -3.95 -3.67
C TYR A 51 -6.84 -3.65 -2.31
N HIS A 52 -5.54 -3.89 -2.20
CA HIS A 52 -4.71 -3.52 -1.06
C HIS A 52 -4.85 -2.03 -0.72
N THR A 53 -4.60 -1.16 -1.71
CA THR A 53 -4.74 0.30 -1.56
C THR A 53 -6.14 0.69 -1.08
N LEU A 54 -7.20 0.08 -1.62
CA LEU A 54 -8.58 0.39 -1.25
C LEU A 54 -8.90 0.01 0.20
N ARG A 55 -8.47 -1.18 0.65
CA ARG A 55 -8.69 -1.65 2.03
C ARG A 55 -7.95 -0.77 3.04
N MET A 56 -6.72 -0.36 2.72
CA MET A 56 -5.97 0.60 3.54
C MET A 56 -6.65 1.98 3.59
N LEU A 57 -7.18 2.49 2.47
CA LEU A 57 -7.90 3.77 2.44
C LEU A 57 -9.17 3.73 3.30
N GLN A 58 -9.94 2.64 3.21
CA GLN A 58 -11.14 2.43 4.02
C GLN A 58 -10.81 2.36 5.50
N SER A 59 -9.77 1.59 5.86
CA SER A 59 -9.32 1.44 7.25
C SER A 59 -8.76 2.76 7.81
N GLY A 60 -7.92 3.45 7.04
CA GLY A 60 -7.34 4.75 7.40
C GLY A 60 -8.40 5.83 7.60
N GLU A 61 -9.44 5.87 6.77
CA GLU A 61 -10.57 6.78 6.96
C GLU A 61 -11.28 6.54 8.31
N ARG A 62 -11.40 5.28 8.76
CA ARG A 62 -12.02 4.97 10.05
C ARG A 62 -11.10 5.26 11.22
N LEU A 63 -9.80 5.00 11.09
CA LEU A 63 -8.82 5.40 12.09
C LEU A 63 -8.78 6.94 12.27
N GLY A 64 -8.99 7.70 11.19
CA GLY A 64 -9.13 9.16 11.26
C GLY A 64 -10.32 9.65 12.10
N GLN A 65 -11.38 8.84 12.25
CA GLN A 65 -12.52 9.16 13.12
C GLN A 65 -12.20 8.95 14.60
N VAL A 66 -11.26 8.05 14.90
CA VAL A 66 -10.79 7.76 16.26
C VAL A 66 -9.70 8.73 16.67
N TYR A 67 -8.72 8.95 15.79
CA TYR A 67 -7.55 9.78 16.04
C TYR A 67 -7.67 11.13 15.33
N GLY A 68 -8.45 12.03 15.91
CA GLY A 68 -8.76 13.35 15.30
C GLY A 68 -7.58 14.28 15.07
N PHE A 69 -6.38 13.95 15.55
CA PHE A 69 -5.15 14.70 15.31
C PHE A 69 -4.43 14.31 14.01
N LEU A 70 -4.85 13.23 13.35
CA LEU A 70 -4.27 12.79 12.08
C LEU A 70 -4.62 13.76 10.95
N LYS A 71 -3.62 14.13 10.13
CA LYS A 71 -3.84 14.89 8.91
C LYS A 71 -4.27 13.95 7.79
N MET A 72 -5.59 13.87 7.57
CA MET A 72 -6.18 12.94 6.60
C MET A 72 -5.68 13.12 5.15
N ASP A 73 -5.27 14.33 4.77
CA ASP A 73 -4.68 14.59 3.45
C ASP A 73 -3.41 13.77 3.22
N TYR A 74 -2.57 13.64 4.26
CA TYR A 74 -1.36 12.81 4.21
C TYR A 74 -1.67 11.32 4.33
N ILE A 75 -2.68 10.92 5.12
CA ILE A 75 -3.10 9.51 5.17
C ILE A 75 -3.55 9.04 3.78
N TYR A 76 -4.44 9.80 3.13
CA TYR A 76 -4.90 9.44 1.78
C TYR A 76 -3.75 9.44 0.77
N ALA A 77 -2.91 10.47 0.79
CA ALA A 77 -1.78 10.55 -0.13
C ALA A 77 -0.75 9.43 0.11
N GLY A 78 -0.36 9.20 1.35
CA GLY A 78 0.58 8.15 1.74
C GLY A 78 0.11 6.77 1.30
N VAL A 79 -1.15 6.41 1.59
CA VAL A 79 -1.72 5.13 1.15
C VAL A 79 -1.74 5.03 -0.38
N LEU A 80 -2.12 6.09 -1.10
CA LEU A 80 -2.16 6.07 -2.57
C LEU A 80 -0.77 5.99 -3.22
N LEU A 81 0.29 6.39 -2.52
CA LEU A 81 1.63 6.54 -3.07
C LEU A 81 2.65 5.48 -2.61
N HIS A 82 2.50 4.90 -1.42
CA HIS A 82 3.54 4.05 -0.81
C HIS A 82 4.03 2.92 -1.71
N ASP A 83 3.08 2.23 -2.34
CA ASP A 83 3.33 1.05 -3.17
C ASP A 83 3.09 1.27 -4.66
N ILE A 84 2.74 2.49 -5.10
CA ILE A 84 2.37 2.72 -6.50
C ILE A 84 3.51 2.34 -7.45
N CYS A 85 4.77 2.48 -7.02
CA CYS A 85 5.93 2.14 -7.82
C CYS A 85 6.24 0.64 -7.90
N LYS A 86 5.45 -0.24 -7.28
CA LYS A 86 5.46 -1.68 -7.57
C LYS A 86 5.22 -1.97 -9.05
N ILE A 87 4.53 -1.05 -9.74
CA ILE A 87 4.32 -1.09 -11.20
C ILE A 87 5.56 -0.84 -12.07
N LEU A 88 6.63 -0.32 -11.45
CA LEU A 88 7.93 -0.08 -12.06
C LEU A 88 8.96 -1.11 -11.59
N GLU A 89 8.77 -1.62 -10.36
CA GLU A 89 9.61 -2.64 -9.76
C GLU A 89 9.43 -4.03 -10.39
N MET A 90 8.19 -4.41 -10.75
CA MET A 90 7.88 -5.75 -11.25
C MET A 90 7.55 -5.77 -12.75
N ASP A 91 7.99 -6.82 -13.44
CA ASP A 91 7.62 -7.12 -14.82
C ASP A 91 6.37 -8.02 -14.86
N SER A 92 5.20 -7.37 -14.75
CA SER A 92 3.87 -8.00 -14.86
C SER A 92 3.30 -7.93 -16.27
N ASP A 93 2.70 -9.02 -16.73
CA ASP A 93 1.81 -9.00 -17.88
C ASP A 93 0.40 -8.48 -17.52
N GLU A 94 -0.49 -8.34 -18.52
CA GLU A 94 -1.86 -7.84 -18.34
C GLU A 94 -2.78 -8.80 -17.56
N TYR A 95 -2.35 -10.04 -17.33
CA TYR A 95 -3.06 -11.01 -16.49
C TYR A 95 -2.61 -10.94 -15.02
N GLY A 96 -1.72 -10.02 -14.68
CA GLY A 96 -1.19 -9.84 -13.33
C GLY A 96 -0.11 -10.86 -12.95
N VAL A 97 0.45 -11.58 -13.92
CA VAL A 97 1.51 -12.56 -13.68
C VAL A 97 2.86 -11.87 -13.72
N VAL A 98 3.60 -11.94 -12.61
CA VAL A 98 4.94 -11.34 -12.49
C VAL A 98 6.01 -12.36 -12.85
N SER A 99 6.67 -12.10 -13.98
CA SER A 99 7.78 -12.92 -14.49
C SER A 99 9.05 -12.71 -13.65
N ASP A 100 9.48 -11.46 -13.52
CA ASP A 100 10.66 -11.05 -12.77
C ASP A 100 10.53 -9.61 -12.26
N TYR A 101 11.59 -9.10 -11.65
CA TYR A 101 11.77 -7.70 -11.33
C TYR A 101 12.60 -6.99 -12.40
N SER A 102 12.25 -5.73 -12.68
CA SER A 102 12.99 -4.87 -13.60
C SER A 102 14.41 -4.58 -13.07
N MET A 103 15.28 -4.01 -13.89
CA MET A 103 16.63 -3.62 -13.44
C MET A 103 16.55 -2.63 -12.27
N GLU A 104 15.75 -1.58 -12.41
CA GLU A 104 15.49 -0.60 -11.36
C GLU A 104 14.80 -1.24 -10.15
N GLY A 105 13.88 -2.17 -10.35
CA GLY A 105 13.25 -2.94 -9.27
C GLY A 105 14.27 -3.72 -8.45
N LYS A 106 15.20 -4.42 -9.09
CA LYS A 106 16.25 -5.20 -8.40
C LYS A 106 17.28 -4.33 -7.67
N LEU A 107 17.62 -3.16 -8.22
CA LEU A 107 18.67 -2.31 -7.68
C LEU A 107 18.17 -1.26 -6.68
N LEU A 108 16.93 -0.78 -6.86
CA LEU A 108 16.38 0.35 -6.10
C LEU A 108 15.11 -0.03 -5.32
N GLY A 109 14.31 -0.97 -5.83
CA GLY A 109 13.00 -1.31 -5.27
C GLY A 109 11.94 -0.23 -5.45
N HIS A 110 10.69 -0.51 -5.08
CA HIS A 110 9.59 0.46 -5.21
C HIS A 110 9.73 1.66 -4.26
N ILE A 111 10.34 1.52 -3.07
CA ILE A 111 10.49 2.62 -2.10
C ILE A 111 11.27 3.78 -2.71
N ILE A 112 12.48 3.50 -3.22
CA ILE A 112 13.33 4.53 -3.83
C ILE A 112 12.71 5.06 -5.12
N GLN A 113 12.05 4.21 -5.90
CA GLN A 113 11.34 4.65 -7.09
C GLN A 113 10.15 5.57 -6.75
N GLY A 114 9.43 5.30 -5.66
CA GLY A 114 8.35 6.14 -5.14
C GLY A 114 8.83 7.50 -4.69
N ILE A 115 9.97 7.55 -3.98
CA ILE A 115 10.63 8.80 -3.60
C ILE A 115 11.00 9.63 -4.84
N LYS A 116 11.59 9.00 -5.86
CA LYS A 116 11.92 9.66 -7.14
C LYS A 116 10.68 10.19 -7.85
N GLU A 117 9.60 9.41 -7.91
CA GLU A 117 8.35 9.84 -8.55
C GLU A 117 7.70 11.02 -7.83
N ILE A 118 7.72 11.02 -6.49
CA ILE A 118 7.24 12.15 -5.68
C ILE A 118 8.09 13.41 -5.94
N GLU A 119 9.42 13.30 -5.96
CA GLU A 119 10.31 14.44 -6.20
C GLU A 119 10.10 15.00 -7.62
N ILE A 120 10.16 14.14 -8.66
CA ILE A 120 10.05 14.56 -10.06
C ILE A 120 8.68 15.19 -10.35
N GLU A 121 7.59 14.59 -9.89
CA GLU A 121 6.26 15.14 -10.14
C GLU A 121 6.00 16.37 -9.25
N GLY A 122 6.53 16.39 -8.03
CA GLY A 122 6.47 17.52 -7.11
C GLY A 122 7.14 18.77 -7.68
N GLU A 123 8.33 18.63 -8.26
CA GLU A 123 9.06 19.74 -8.90
C GLU A 123 8.26 20.36 -10.05
N LYS A 124 7.62 19.55 -10.91
CA LYS A 124 6.83 20.04 -12.05
C LYS A 124 5.65 20.90 -11.63
N ILE A 125 5.02 20.56 -10.51
CA ILE A 125 3.82 21.27 -10.02
C ILE A 125 4.15 22.36 -8.99
N GLY A 126 5.43 22.54 -8.63
CA GLY A 126 5.86 23.46 -7.59
C GLY A 126 5.39 23.07 -6.19
N LEU A 127 5.35 21.77 -5.88
CA LEU A 127 4.97 21.26 -4.56
C LEU A 127 5.87 21.86 -3.48
N SER A 128 5.28 22.33 -2.38
CA SER A 128 6.04 22.80 -1.22
C SER A 128 7.09 21.78 -0.78
N ARG A 129 8.32 22.24 -0.53
CA ARG A 129 9.45 21.38 -0.15
C ARG A 129 9.13 20.52 1.07
N GLU A 130 8.48 21.11 2.08
CA GLU A 130 8.09 20.40 3.29
C GLU A 130 7.11 19.27 2.99
N LYS A 131 6.08 19.53 2.17
CA LYS A 131 5.09 18.51 1.79
C LYS A 131 5.72 17.38 0.99
N SER A 132 6.61 17.71 0.04
CA SER A 132 7.36 16.72 -0.73
C SER A 132 8.17 15.80 0.21
N ILE A 133 8.91 16.38 1.15
CA ILE A 133 9.75 15.62 2.08
C ILE A 133 8.93 14.76 3.04
N ILE A 134 7.78 15.25 3.53
CA ILE A 134 6.90 14.43 4.37
C ILE A 134 6.36 13.23 3.60
N LEU A 135 5.89 13.42 2.36
CA LEU A 135 5.38 12.32 1.54
C LEU A 135 6.48 11.32 1.19
N GLN A 136 7.69 11.79 0.85
CA GLN A 136 8.85 10.93 0.66
C GLN A 136 9.20 10.16 1.93
N HIS A 137 9.14 10.80 3.10
CA HIS A 137 9.38 10.12 4.39
C HIS A 137 8.35 9.04 4.66
N MET A 138 7.07 9.30 4.39
CA MET A 138 6.02 8.28 4.52
C MET A 138 6.32 7.04 3.67
N VAL A 139 6.70 7.23 2.40
CA VAL A 139 7.12 6.12 1.52
C VAL A 139 8.42 5.48 2.01
N LEU A 140 9.40 6.26 2.46
CA LEU A 140 10.69 5.75 2.93
C LEU A 140 10.55 4.83 4.15
N SER A 141 9.66 5.17 5.07
CA SER A 141 9.59 4.54 6.40
C SER A 141 8.49 3.49 6.56
N HIS A 142 7.64 3.27 5.55
CA HIS A 142 6.42 2.45 5.74
C HIS A 142 6.70 0.96 6.01
N HIS A 143 7.86 0.42 5.66
CA HIS A 143 8.28 -0.93 6.05
C HIS A 143 8.94 -0.98 7.44
N TYR A 144 9.05 0.16 8.13
CA TYR A 144 9.46 0.32 9.53
C TYR A 144 10.94 0.03 9.83
N GLU A 145 11.42 -1.17 9.52
CA GLU A 145 12.77 -1.62 9.88
C GLU A 145 13.72 -1.66 8.66
N PRO A 146 15.03 -1.41 8.86
CA PRO A 146 16.03 -1.49 7.79
C PRO A 146 16.07 -2.83 7.07
N GLU A 147 15.82 -3.93 7.78
CA GLU A 147 15.77 -5.28 7.23
C GLU A 147 14.64 -5.46 6.20
N PHE A 148 13.63 -4.60 6.25
CA PHE A 148 12.51 -4.58 5.31
C PHE A 148 12.65 -3.47 4.25
N GLY A 149 13.79 -2.78 4.20
CA GLY A 149 14.09 -1.75 3.20
C GLY A 149 13.80 -0.31 3.63
N SER A 150 13.35 -0.08 4.88
CA SER A 150 13.12 1.26 5.42
C SER A 150 14.31 1.71 6.28
N PRO A 151 15.19 2.61 5.80
CA PRO A 151 16.38 3.04 6.55
C PRO A 151 16.06 3.94 7.76
N LYS A 152 14.81 4.38 7.90
CA LYS A 152 14.31 5.21 8.98
C LYS A 152 12.94 4.70 9.43
N LYS A 153 12.70 4.76 10.73
CA LYS A 153 11.37 4.57 11.31
C LYS A 153 10.45 5.76 10.98
N PRO A 154 9.13 5.58 11.01
CA PRO A 154 8.20 6.68 10.88
C PRO A 154 8.48 7.76 11.95
N MET A 155 8.34 9.03 11.55
CA MET A 155 8.62 10.20 12.40
C MET A 155 7.44 11.16 12.48
N THR A 156 6.32 10.81 11.84
CA THR A 156 5.06 11.53 11.90
C THR A 156 3.95 10.53 12.23
N PRO A 157 2.86 10.98 12.87
CA PRO A 157 1.70 10.12 13.11
C PRO A 157 1.16 9.48 11.84
N GLU A 158 1.18 10.22 10.72
CA GLU A 158 0.66 9.74 9.46
C GLU A 158 1.54 8.64 8.85
N ALA A 159 2.87 8.76 8.97
CA ALA A 159 3.80 7.72 8.55
C ALA A 159 3.68 6.46 9.43
N GLU A 160 3.48 6.64 10.74
CA GLU A 160 3.29 5.54 11.70
C GLU A 160 2.00 4.76 11.39
N ILE A 161 0.90 5.47 11.17
CA ILE A 161 -0.37 4.85 10.79
C ILE A 161 -0.29 4.19 9.42
N LEU A 162 0.41 4.78 8.45
CA LEU A 162 0.61 4.16 7.14
C LEU A 162 1.28 2.78 7.26
N HIS A 163 2.35 2.68 8.06
CA HIS A 163 3.00 1.39 8.34
C HIS A 163 2.01 0.37 8.90
N PHE A 164 1.25 0.74 9.93
CA PHE A 164 0.31 -0.20 10.53
C PHE A 164 -0.87 -0.55 9.61
N LEU A 165 -1.34 0.37 8.77
CA LEU A 165 -2.36 0.08 7.77
C LEU A 165 -1.90 -1.00 6.79
N ASP A 166 -0.66 -0.90 6.32
CA ASP A 166 -0.05 -1.87 5.41
C ASP A 166 0.05 -3.25 6.07
N ILE A 167 0.62 -3.31 7.29
CA ILE A 167 0.72 -4.56 8.08
C ILE A 167 -0.65 -5.17 8.39
N ILE A 168 -1.63 -4.36 8.78
CA ILE A 168 -2.98 -4.84 9.07
C ILE A 168 -3.58 -5.46 7.82
N ASP A 169 -3.47 -4.79 6.68
CA ASP A 169 -4.08 -5.28 5.44
C ASP A 169 -3.43 -6.58 4.97
N ALA A 170 -2.09 -6.62 4.90
CA ALA A 170 -1.32 -7.80 4.56
C ALA A 170 -1.68 -9.01 5.45
N ARG A 171 -1.71 -8.82 6.77
CA ARG A 171 -2.03 -9.91 7.71
C ARG A 171 -3.49 -10.35 7.61
N MET A 172 -4.43 -9.41 7.53
CA MET A 172 -5.85 -9.76 7.46
C MET A 172 -6.20 -10.43 6.13
N PHE A 173 -5.54 -10.05 5.04
CA PHE A 173 -5.65 -10.73 3.75
C PHE A 173 -5.18 -12.19 3.84
N ASP A 174 -4.00 -12.43 4.42
CA ASP A 174 -3.45 -13.78 4.58
C ASP A 174 -4.32 -14.65 5.51
N PHE A 175 -4.89 -14.06 6.57
CA PHE A 175 -5.85 -14.75 7.44
C PHE A 175 -7.13 -15.13 6.70
N GLU A 176 -7.72 -14.19 5.95
CA GLU A 176 -8.95 -14.40 5.17
C GLU A 176 -8.78 -15.57 4.19
N HIS A 177 -7.72 -15.55 3.38
CA HIS A 177 -7.46 -16.60 2.38
C HIS A 177 -7.19 -17.97 3.01
N ALA A 178 -6.41 -18.01 4.09
CA ALA A 178 -6.08 -19.27 4.74
C ALA A 178 -7.28 -19.92 5.44
N LEU A 179 -8.15 -19.11 6.06
CA LEU A 179 -9.33 -19.60 6.77
C LEU A 179 -10.48 -19.98 5.81
N GLU A 180 -10.53 -19.43 4.60
CA GLU A 180 -11.48 -19.87 3.56
C GLU A 180 -11.26 -21.33 3.14
N ALA A 181 -10.01 -21.80 3.17
CA ALA A 181 -9.64 -23.14 2.72
C ALA A 181 -9.99 -24.28 3.70
N ILE A 182 -10.43 -23.96 4.92
CA ILE A 182 -10.72 -24.95 5.98
C ILE A 182 -12.15 -24.83 6.52
N GLY A 183 -12.63 -25.93 7.12
CA GLY A 183 -13.91 -26.00 7.80
C GLY A 183 -13.87 -25.43 9.23
N PRO A 184 -15.02 -25.06 9.81
CA PRO A 184 -15.11 -24.66 11.22
C PRO A 184 -14.55 -25.74 12.16
N GLY A 185 -13.88 -25.31 13.23
CA GLY A 185 -13.23 -26.19 14.20
C GLY A 185 -11.88 -26.77 13.76
N GLN A 186 -11.38 -26.41 12.57
CA GLN A 186 -10.11 -26.92 12.04
C GLN A 186 -8.96 -25.93 12.20
N PHE A 187 -7.74 -26.46 12.10
CA PHE A 187 -6.52 -25.68 11.95
C PHE A 187 -6.00 -25.73 10.52
N THR A 188 -5.38 -24.65 10.07
CA THR A 188 -4.55 -24.65 8.85
C THR A 188 -3.22 -25.36 9.13
N ASP A 189 -2.47 -25.67 8.07
CA ASP A 189 -1.02 -25.89 8.18
C ASP A 189 -0.30 -24.61 8.63
N LYS A 190 1.01 -24.71 8.93
CA LYS A 190 1.82 -23.54 9.29
C LYS A 190 1.95 -22.59 8.11
N ILE A 191 1.64 -21.32 8.35
CA ILE A 191 1.72 -20.27 7.33
C ILE A 191 2.96 -19.44 7.58
N TRP A 192 3.93 -19.54 6.68
CA TRP A 192 5.22 -18.85 6.80
C TRP A 192 5.08 -17.33 6.93
N LEU A 193 4.21 -16.71 6.12
CA LEU A 193 3.94 -15.27 6.14
C LEU A 193 3.34 -14.76 7.46
N LEU A 194 2.75 -15.65 8.25
CA LEU A 194 2.10 -15.33 9.52
C LEU A 194 2.90 -15.91 10.69
N ASP A 195 4.22 -15.71 10.68
CA ASP A 195 5.12 -16.14 11.75
C ASP A 195 5.10 -17.66 12.00
N ASN A 196 4.92 -18.45 10.92
CA ASN A 196 4.80 -19.92 10.96
C ASN A 196 3.68 -20.45 11.89
N ARG A 197 2.59 -19.69 12.03
CA ARG A 197 1.44 -20.08 12.87
C ARG A 197 0.47 -20.99 12.12
N ASN A 198 -0.16 -21.89 12.86
CA ASN A 198 -1.40 -22.56 12.46
C ASN A 198 -2.57 -21.65 12.85
N LEU A 199 -3.48 -21.36 11.92
CA LEU A 199 -4.67 -20.56 12.21
C LEU A 199 -5.84 -21.46 12.54
N TYR A 200 -6.73 -21.00 13.41
CA TYR A 200 -7.93 -21.73 13.81
C TYR A 200 -9.18 -21.04 13.26
N LYS A 201 -10.12 -21.82 12.70
CA LYS A 201 -11.44 -21.33 12.30
C LYS A 201 -12.46 -21.64 13.41
N PRO A 202 -13.03 -20.64 14.10
CA PRO A 202 -14.04 -20.87 15.13
C PRO A 202 -15.25 -21.67 14.61
N THR A 203 -15.86 -22.47 15.48
CA THR A 203 -17.09 -23.23 15.17
C THR A 203 -18.30 -22.33 15.00
N ASP A 204 -18.33 -21.23 15.78
CA ASP A 204 -19.42 -20.28 15.81
C ASP A 204 -19.11 -19.16 14.82
N SER A 205 -19.36 -19.42 13.54
CA SER A 205 -19.37 -18.36 12.53
C SER A 205 -20.64 -17.54 12.74
N ASN A 206 -20.63 -16.59 13.67
CA ASN A 206 -21.51 -15.44 13.57
C ASN A 206 -21.04 -14.61 12.36
N GLN A 207 -21.63 -14.90 11.20
CA GLN A 207 -21.76 -13.96 10.09
C GLN A 207 -23.24 -13.65 9.92
#